data_AF-A8KBA0-F1
#
_entry.id   AF-A8KBA0-F1
#
_cell.length_a   1.000
_cell.length_b   1.000
_cell.length_c   1.000
_cell.angle_alpha   90.00
_cell.angle_beta   90.00
_cell.angle_gamma   90.00
#
_symmetry.space_group_name_H-M   'P 1'
#
loop_
_entity.id
_entity.type
_entity.pdbx_description
1 polymer ?
#
loop_
_entity_poly.entity_id
_entity_poly.type
_entity_poly.pdbx_seq_one_letter_code
_entity_poly.pdbx_strand_id
1 'polypeptide(L)'
;MAKEGTEIAEETEQMIDQKEPENPVSAVVDSKEMRAVVLTGFGGLNKLKVTKKPMPEPQEGEVKIRVKACGLNFLDLMVRQGNIDNPPKTPLVPGFECSGIVESVGENTKGFEIGDRVMAFVNYNAWAEVVCSPLDFVFKIPDDMTFPEAAAFSLNFVAAYMMLFEVANLREGMSVLVHSAGGGVVSLLP
;
A
#
# COMPACT_ATOMS: atom_id res chain seq x y z
N MET A 1 -32.97 8.48 15.58
CA MET A 1 -31.98 8.06 14.56
C MET A 1 -31.02 9.18 14.15
N ALA A 2 -31.45 10.42 13.88
CA ALA A 2 -30.49 11.49 13.53
C ALA A 2 -29.61 12.02 14.68
N LYS A 3 -30.05 11.88 15.95
CA LYS A 3 -29.29 12.35 17.12
C LYS A 3 -28.15 11.41 17.55
N GLU A 4 -28.33 10.10 17.42
CA GLU A 4 -27.29 9.09 17.77
C GLU A 4 -26.08 9.14 16.83
N GLY A 5 -26.28 9.54 15.56
CA GLY A 5 -25.18 9.64 14.60
C GLY A 5 -24.23 10.82 14.86
N THR A 6 -24.69 11.86 15.54
CA THR A 6 -23.87 13.04 15.89
C THR A 6 -23.02 12.77 17.13
N GLU A 7 -23.55 12.06 18.12
CA GLU A 7 -22.80 11.66 19.33
C GLU A 7 -21.63 10.72 18.98
N ILE A 8 -21.82 9.77 18.04
CA ILE A 8 -20.74 8.85 17.61
C ILE A 8 -19.64 9.60 16.84
N ALA A 9 -19.99 10.64 16.07
CA ALA A 9 -19.00 11.45 15.36
C ALA A 9 -18.18 12.32 16.34
N GLU A 10 -18.83 12.92 17.34
CA GLU A 10 -18.16 13.71 18.38
C GLU A 10 -17.27 12.85 19.30
N GLU A 11 -17.69 11.62 19.64
CA GLU A 11 -16.85 10.67 20.38
C GLU A 11 -15.61 10.23 19.56
N THR A 12 -15.78 10.07 18.24
CA THR A 12 -14.66 9.70 17.34
C THR A 12 -13.67 10.86 17.20
N GLU A 13 -14.15 12.10 17.09
CA GLU A 13 -13.28 13.29 17.04
C GLU A 13 -12.56 13.54 18.37
N GLN A 14 -13.19 13.29 19.52
CA GLN A 14 -12.55 13.41 20.84
C GLN A 14 -11.50 12.31 21.12
N MET A 15 -11.59 11.15 20.46
CA MET A 15 -10.53 10.14 20.52
C MET A 15 -9.30 10.47 19.67
N ILE A 16 -9.45 11.33 18.65
CA ILE A 16 -8.37 11.73 17.75
C ILE A 16 -7.50 12.85 18.38
N ASP A 17 -8.04 13.63 19.32
CA ASP A 17 -7.35 14.77 19.93
C ASP A 17 -6.58 14.45 21.23
N GLN A 18 -6.35 13.15 21.51
CA GLN A 18 -5.44 12.74 22.59
C GLN A 18 -3.99 12.80 22.12
N LYS A 19 -3.43 14.01 22.25
CA LYS A 19 -2.02 14.39 22.26
C LYS A 19 -1.08 13.19 22.53
N GLU A 20 -0.50 12.65 21.45
CA GLU A 20 0.50 11.59 21.53
C GLU A 20 1.72 12.06 22.32
N PRO A 21 2.27 11.22 23.22
CA PRO A 21 3.49 11.57 23.93
C PRO A 21 4.68 11.52 22.95
N GLU A 22 5.42 12.62 22.83
CA GLU A 22 6.70 12.69 22.12
C GLU A 22 7.66 11.65 22.70
N ASN A 23 7.89 10.56 21.96
CA ASN A 23 8.83 9.52 22.32
C ASN A 23 10.09 9.66 21.46
N PRO A 24 11.27 10.00 22.02
CA PRO A 24 12.49 10.11 21.24
C PRO A 24 13.05 8.71 21.04
N VAL A 25 12.64 8.03 19.96
CA VAL A 25 13.15 6.69 19.65
C VAL A 25 14.40 6.80 18.77
N SER A 26 15.55 7.06 19.40
CA SER A 26 16.85 6.62 18.88
C SER A 26 17.12 5.19 19.36
N ALA A 27 16.26 4.26 18.97
CA ALA A 27 16.54 2.83 19.15
C ALA A 27 17.45 2.36 18.01
N VAL A 28 18.57 1.74 18.38
CA VAL A 28 19.44 1.00 17.48
C VAL A 28 18.59 0.02 16.67
N VAL A 29 18.45 0.27 15.37
CA VAL A 29 17.71 -0.60 14.45
C VAL A 29 18.49 -1.90 14.35
N ASP A 30 17.96 -2.97 14.95
CA ASP A 30 18.46 -4.32 14.71
C ASP A 30 18.26 -4.63 13.23
N SER A 31 19.35 -4.57 12.45
CA SER A 31 19.33 -4.64 10.98
C SER A 31 18.80 -5.97 10.43
N LYS A 32 18.54 -6.95 11.30
CA LYS A 32 18.07 -8.29 10.93
C LYS A 32 16.56 -8.44 10.90
N GLU A 33 15.81 -7.52 11.52
CA GLU A 33 14.36 -7.59 11.60
C GLU A 33 13.70 -6.27 11.14
N MET A 34 12.49 -6.38 10.64
CA MET A 34 11.60 -5.25 10.32
C MET A 34 10.24 -5.43 10.99
N ARG A 35 9.52 -4.34 11.22
CA ARG A 35 8.10 -4.41 11.60
C ARG A 35 7.23 -4.64 10.36
N ALA A 36 6.20 -5.45 10.52
CA ALA A 36 5.18 -5.67 9.51
C ALA A 36 3.81 -5.90 10.16
N VAL A 37 2.74 -5.56 9.45
CA VAL A 37 1.38 -5.94 9.81
C VAL A 37 1.13 -7.36 9.31
N VAL A 38 0.91 -8.28 10.24
CA VAL A 38 0.66 -9.69 9.95
C VAL A 38 -0.81 -10.02 10.16
N LEU A 39 -1.43 -10.58 9.13
CA LEU A 39 -2.70 -11.28 9.22
C LEU A 39 -2.45 -12.67 9.80
N THR A 40 -2.82 -12.84 11.07
CA THR A 40 -2.59 -14.10 11.83
C THR A 40 -3.52 -15.25 11.43
N GLY A 41 -4.62 -14.93 10.74
CA GLY A 41 -5.65 -15.85 10.27
C GLY A 41 -6.81 -15.03 9.68
N PHE A 42 -7.64 -15.61 8.83
CA PHE A 42 -8.79 -14.88 8.27
C PHE A 42 -9.80 -14.50 9.35
N GLY A 43 -10.46 -13.35 9.18
CA GLY A 43 -11.52 -12.90 10.08
C GLY A 43 -11.55 -11.38 10.28
N GLY A 44 -11.94 -10.95 11.48
CA GLY A 44 -12.12 -9.54 11.88
C GLY A 44 -10.83 -8.72 11.96
N LEU A 45 -10.96 -7.44 12.35
CA LEU A 45 -9.83 -6.52 12.53
C LEU A 45 -8.82 -7.02 13.59
N ASN A 46 -9.30 -7.78 14.57
CA ASN A 46 -8.49 -8.38 15.63
C ASN A 46 -7.43 -9.39 15.13
N LYS A 47 -7.49 -9.79 13.85
CA LYS A 47 -6.53 -10.70 13.22
C LYS A 47 -5.27 -10.02 12.68
N LEU A 48 -5.27 -8.69 12.55
CA LEU A 48 -4.10 -7.90 12.15
C LEU A 48 -3.27 -7.56 13.38
N LYS A 49 -1.97 -7.87 13.34
CA LYS A 49 -1.01 -7.61 14.42
C LYS A 49 0.29 -7.04 13.86
N VAL A 50 0.83 -6.00 14.47
CA VAL A 50 2.20 -5.57 14.18
C VAL A 50 3.15 -6.56 14.84
N THR A 51 4.00 -7.22 14.05
CA THR A 51 5.03 -8.13 14.56
C THR A 51 6.36 -7.83 13.90
N LYS A 52 7.44 -8.36 14.48
CA LYS A 52 8.73 -8.40 13.79
C LYS A 52 8.77 -9.55 12.78
N LYS A 53 9.48 -9.33 11.66
CA LYS A 53 9.75 -10.29 10.59
C LYS A 53 11.22 -10.16 10.18
N PRO A 54 11.87 -11.23 9.71
CA PRO A 54 13.21 -11.11 9.11
C PRO A 54 13.22 -10.09 7.97
N MET A 55 14.33 -9.35 7.86
CA MET A 55 14.56 -8.45 6.73
C MET A 55 14.63 -9.23 5.42
N PRO A 56 13.85 -8.88 4.38
CA PRO A 56 13.98 -9.51 3.07
C PRO A 56 15.23 -8.97 2.35
N GLU A 57 15.83 -9.80 1.49
CA GLU A 57 16.93 -9.41 0.62
C GLU A 57 16.53 -9.64 -0.85
N PRO A 58 16.86 -8.70 -1.76
CA PRO A 58 16.40 -8.76 -3.14
C PRO A 58 17.14 -9.88 -3.88
N GLN A 59 16.40 -10.66 -4.67
CA GLN A 59 16.98 -11.62 -5.60
C GLN A 59 17.45 -10.92 -6.90
N GLU A 60 18.14 -11.66 -7.78
CA GLU A 60 18.41 -11.18 -9.14
C GLU A 60 17.09 -10.79 -9.85
N GLY A 61 17.04 -9.59 -10.41
CA GLY A 61 15.84 -9.00 -11.01
C GLY A 61 14.91 -8.26 -10.04
N GLU A 62 15.33 -8.06 -8.78
CA GLU A 62 14.54 -7.35 -7.76
C GLU A 62 15.26 -6.14 -7.17
N VAL A 63 14.48 -5.23 -6.58
CA VAL A 63 14.98 -4.17 -5.68
C VAL A 63 14.39 -4.31 -4.29
N LYS A 64 15.16 -3.90 -3.29
CA LYS A 64 14.72 -3.74 -1.90
C LYS A 64 14.30 -2.29 -1.68
N ILE A 65 13.07 -2.09 -1.25
CA ILE A 65 12.47 -0.77 -1.05
C ILE A 65 12.25 -0.55 0.43
N ARG A 66 12.82 0.53 0.97
CA ARG A 66 12.45 1.09 2.27
C ARG A 66 11.12 1.80 2.14
N VAL A 67 10.06 1.17 2.61
CA VAL A 67 8.69 1.66 2.46
C VAL A 67 8.50 2.95 3.25
N LYS A 68 7.91 3.96 2.61
CA LYS A 68 7.55 5.27 3.17
C LYS A 68 6.04 5.45 3.30
N ALA A 69 5.28 4.88 2.38
CA ALA A 69 3.81 4.79 2.45
C ALA A 69 3.31 3.51 1.77
N CYS A 70 2.14 3.03 2.19
CA CYS A 70 1.43 1.90 1.56
C CYS A 70 0.03 2.36 1.17
N GLY A 71 -0.48 1.86 0.06
CA GLY A 71 -1.89 2.05 -0.29
C GLY A 71 -2.79 1.10 0.50
N LEU A 72 -4.03 1.53 0.72
CA LEU A 72 -5.11 0.71 1.28
C LEU A 72 -6.20 0.54 0.22
N ASN A 73 -6.52 -0.70 -0.09
CA ASN A 73 -7.44 -1.07 -1.14
C ASN A 73 -8.56 -1.95 -0.60
N PHE A 74 -9.69 -1.98 -1.31
CA PHE A 74 -10.80 -2.87 -0.97
C PHE A 74 -10.37 -4.35 -1.01
N LEU A 75 -9.42 -4.70 -1.88
CA LEU A 75 -8.82 -6.03 -1.95
C LEU A 75 -8.18 -6.45 -0.61
N ASP A 76 -7.57 -5.53 0.13
CA ASP A 76 -6.95 -5.84 1.43
C ASP A 76 -8.01 -6.28 2.46
N LEU A 77 -9.21 -5.71 2.40
CA LEU A 77 -10.33 -6.11 3.24
C LEU A 77 -10.82 -7.52 2.87
N MET A 78 -10.91 -7.82 1.57
CA MET A 78 -11.29 -9.15 1.07
C MET A 78 -10.27 -10.20 1.48
N VAL A 79 -8.97 -9.92 1.31
CA VAL A 79 -7.85 -10.78 1.76
C VAL A 79 -7.94 -11.04 3.27
N ARG A 80 -8.14 -9.99 4.08
CA ARG A 80 -8.27 -10.13 5.54
C ARG A 80 -9.42 -11.06 5.92
N GLN A 81 -10.54 -10.99 5.21
CA GLN A 81 -11.71 -11.83 5.46
C GLN A 81 -11.60 -13.24 4.87
N GLY A 82 -10.62 -13.49 3.99
CA GLY A 82 -10.51 -14.74 3.23
C GLY A 82 -11.50 -14.84 2.08
N ASN A 83 -12.11 -13.73 1.67
CA ASN A 83 -13.14 -13.64 0.63
C ASN A 83 -12.52 -13.40 -0.74
N ILE A 84 -11.54 -14.23 -1.11
CA ILE A 84 -10.90 -14.21 -2.42
C ILE A 84 -10.82 -15.63 -2.96
N ASP A 85 -10.83 -15.76 -4.28
CA ASP A 85 -10.59 -17.06 -4.92
C ASP A 85 -9.17 -17.52 -4.60
N ASN A 86 -9.03 -18.75 -4.11
CA ASN A 86 -7.75 -19.35 -3.69
C ASN A 86 -6.97 -18.50 -2.66
N PRO A 87 -7.52 -18.34 -1.44
CA PRO A 87 -6.90 -17.48 -0.44
C PRO A 87 -5.49 -18.01 -0.05
N PRO A 88 -4.51 -17.11 0.14
CA PRO A 88 -3.16 -17.48 0.53
C PRO A 88 -3.14 -18.15 1.91
N LYS A 89 -2.05 -18.83 2.26
CA LYS A 89 -1.88 -19.37 3.62
C LYS A 89 -1.61 -18.23 4.60
N THR A 90 -2.25 -18.30 5.76
CA THR A 90 -1.91 -17.47 6.92
C THR A 90 -0.93 -18.21 7.84
N PRO A 91 -0.05 -17.51 8.58
CA PRO A 91 0.07 -16.06 8.68
C PRO A 91 0.76 -15.43 7.44
N LEU A 92 0.30 -14.24 7.04
CA LEU A 92 0.87 -13.49 5.90
C LEU A 92 0.96 -11.99 6.21
N VAL A 93 1.75 -11.24 5.45
CA VAL A 93 1.77 -9.77 5.47
C VAL A 93 0.92 -9.26 4.29
N PRO A 94 -0.20 -8.54 4.52
CA PRO A 94 -1.03 -8.03 3.43
C PRO A 94 -0.41 -6.84 2.69
N GLY A 95 -1.18 -6.26 1.76
CA GLY A 95 -0.83 -5.05 1.02
C GLY A 95 -0.24 -5.33 -0.35
N PHE A 96 -0.68 -4.57 -1.35
CA PHE A 96 -0.36 -4.79 -2.77
C PHE A 96 0.35 -3.61 -3.45
N GLU A 97 0.46 -2.47 -2.77
CA GLU A 97 1.15 -1.31 -3.31
C GLU A 97 1.86 -0.52 -2.20
N CYS A 98 2.99 0.06 -2.57
CA CYS A 98 3.76 0.93 -1.69
C CYS A 98 4.56 1.97 -2.49
N SER A 99 5.08 2.95 -1.76
CA SER A 99 6.10 3.87 -2.25
C SER A 99 7.23 3.96 -1.25
N GLY A 100 8.43 4.28 -1.72
CA GLY A 100 9.60 4.32 -0.88
C GLY A 100 10.89 4.64 -1.60
N ILE A 101 11.99 4.32 -0.95
CA ILE A 101 13.35 4.57 -1.44
C ILE A 101 14.01 3.22 -1.70
N VAL A 102 14.67 3.07 -2.85
CA VAL A 102 15.49 1.89 -3.14
C VAL A 102 16.67 1.84 -2.15
N GLU A 103 16.72 0.82 -1.31
CA GLU A 103 17.74 0.60 -0.27
C GLU A 103 18.88 -0.29 -0.79
N SER A 104 18.56 -1.29 -1.60
CA SER A 104 19.52 -2.15 -2.31
C SER A 104 18.90 -2.74 -3.57
N VAL A 105 19.76 -3.27 -4.46
CA VAL A 105 19.38 -3.84 -5.75
C VAL A 105 19.98 -5.24 -5.82
N GLY A 106 19.25 -6.21 -6.38
CA GLY A 106 19.73 -7.58 -6.54
C GLY A 106 20.98 -7.67 -7.42
N GLU A 107 21.73 -8.76 -7.28
CA GLU A 107 22.91 -8.99 -8.13
C GLU A 107 22.53 -8.93 -9.63
N ASN A 108 23.44 -8.42 -10.45
CA ASN A 108 23.28 -8.27 -11.92
C ASN A 108 22.06 -7.44 -12.39
N THR A 109 21.37 -6.77 -11.48
CA THR A 109 20.14 -6.03 -11.77
C THR A 109 20.48 -4.57 -12.13
N LYS A 110 19.86 -4.05 -13.20
CA LYS A 110 20.13 -2.71 -13.76
C LYS A 110 18.86 -1.88 -13.84
N GLY A 111 18.99 -0.57 -14.02
CA GLY A 111 17.87 0.37 -14.26
C GLY A 111 17.42 1.15 -13.03
N PHE A 112 17.83 0.71 -11.83
CA PHE A 112 17.58 1.39 -10.56
C PHE A 112 18.88 1.54 -9.77
N GLU A 113 18.95 2.60 -8.98
CA GLU A 113 20.07 2.97 -8.12
C GLU A 113 19.60 3.13 -6.68
N ILE A 114 20.50 2.88 -5.72
CA ILE A 114 20.22 3.14 -4.31
C ILE A 114 19.92 4.63 -4.13
N GLY A 115 18.82 4.94 -3.45
CA GLY A 115 18.32 6.31 -3.28
C GLY A 115 17.22 6.73 -4.26
N ASP A 116 16.97 5.95 -5.32
CA ASP A 116 15.85 6.20 -6.22
C ASP A 116 14.52 6.22 -5.45
N ARG A 117 13.68 7.20 -5.77
CA ARG A 117 12.31 7.32 -5.24
C ARG A 117 11.37 6.55 -6.15
N VAL A 118 10.61 5.61 -5.58
CA VAL A 118 9.80 4.68 -6.36
C VAL A 118 8.41 4.47 -5.80
N MET A 119 7.49 4.08 -6.68
CA MET A 119 6.26 3.35 -6.34
C MET A 119 6.38 1.92 -6.88
N ALA A 120 5.71 0.97 -6.23
CA ALA A 120 5.76 -0.42 -6.63
C ALA A 120 4.44 -1.15 -6.41
N PHE A 121 4.08 -2.02 -7.36
CA PHE A 121 3.12 -3.10 -7.15
C PHE A 121 3.85 -4.29 -6.54
N VAL A 122 3.27 -4.89 -5.51
CA VAL A 122 3.83 -6.07 -4.87
C VAL A 122 2.76 -7.12 -4.68
N ASN A 123 3.13 -8.39 -4.79
CA ASN A 123 2.20 -9.48 -4.51
C ASN A 123 2.28 -9.83 -3.03
N TYR A 124 1.46 -9.15 -2.21
CA TYR A 124 1.54 -9.15 -0.74
C TYR A 124 2.81 -8.46 -0.21
N ASN A 125 2.94 -8.40 1.11
CA ASN A 125 4.08 -7.86 1.86
C ASN A 125 4.26 -6.34 1.86
N ALA A 126 3.37 -5.56 1.22
CA ALA A 126 3.51 -4.10 1.21
C ALA A 126 3.41 -3.47 2.61
N TRP A 127 2.61 -4.05 3.51
CA TRP A 127 2.42 -3.55 4.88
C TRP A 127 3.58 -3.92 5.81
N ALA A 128 4.79 -3.59 5.39
CA ALA A 128 6.04 -3.80 6.11
C ALA A 128 6.95 -2.57 5.95
N GLU A 129 7.96 -2.45 6.81
CA GLU A 129 8.95 -1.38 6.67
C GLU A 129 9.86 -1.56 5.45
N VAL A 130 9.99 -2.78 4.93
CA VAL A 130 10.77 -3.13 3.74
C VAL A 130 10.05 -4.16 2.89
N VAL A 131 10.13 -4.02 1.58
CA VAL A 131 9.67 -5.02 0.62
C VAL A 131 10.73 -5.25 -0.46
N CYS A 132 10.76 -6.46 -1.03
CA CYS A 132 11.49 -6.73 -2.26
C CYS A 132 10.47 -6.91 -3.40
N SER A 133 10.75 -6.31 -4.56
CA SER A 133 9.85 -6.32 -5.72
C SER A 133 10.61 -6.57 -7.02
N PRO A 134 10.09 -7.40 -7.93
CA PRO A 134 10.63 -7.53 -9.28
C PRO A 134 10.60 -6.19 -10.03
N LEU A 135 11.61 -5.95 -10.86
CA LEU A 135 11.79 -4.67 -11.58
C LEU A 135 10.57 -4.26 -12.42
N ASP A 136 9.90 -5.23 -13.04
CA ASP A 136 8.74 -4.98 -13.92
C ASP A 136 7.55 -4.32 -13.20
N PHE A 137 7.57 -4.32 -11.86
CA PHE A 137 6.53 -3.75 -11.01
C PHE A 137 6.98 -2.51 -10.23
N VAL A 138 8.16 -1.98 -10.53
CA VAL A 138 8.74 -0.80 -9.85
C VAL A 138 8.86 0.35 -10.83
N PHE A 139 8.44 1.54 -10.41
CA PHE A 139 8.43 2.75 -11.23
C PHE A 139 9.06 3.91 -10.45
N LYS A 140 10.01 4.62 -11.07
CA LYS A 140 10.52 5.88 -10.51
C LYS A 140 9.40 6.91 -10.47
N ILE A 141 9.34 7.69 -9.38
CA ILE A 141 8.35 8.76 -9.22
C ILE A 141 9.00 10.13 -9.45
N PRO A 142 8.26 11.13 -9.97
CA PRO A 142 8.73 12.50 -10.10
C PRO A 142 9.21 13.10 -8.76
N ASP A 143 10.20 13.99 -8.81
CA ASP A 143 10.79 14.63 -7.62
C ASP A 143 9.76 15.41 -6.78
N ASP A 144 8.74 15.97 -7.42
CA ASP A 144 7.66 16.75 -6.81
C ASP A 144 6.49 15.90 -6.27
N MET A 145 6.37 14.63 -6.66
CA MET A 145 5.34 13.72 -6.16
C MET A 145 5.73 13.17 -4.79
N THR A 146 4.93 13.37 -3.75
CA THR A 146 5.22 12.84 -2.40
C THR A 146 5.05 11.32 -2.32
N PHE A 147 5.63 10.67 -1.30
CA PHE A 147 5.45 9.22 -1.09
C PHE A 147 3.98 8.83 -0.85
N PRO A 148 3.18 9.55 -0.03
CA PRO A 148 1.75 9.26 0.09
C PRO A 148 0.99 9.37 -1.23
N GLU A 149 1.26 10.39 -2.05
CA GLU A 149 0.64 10.52 -3.38
C GLU A 149 1.02 9.35 -4.29
N ALA A 150 2.30 8.99 -4.33
CA ALA A 150 2.79 7.86 -5.11
C ALA A 150 2.13 6.52 -4.70
N ALA A 151 1.98 6.26 -3.40
CA ALA A 151 1.32 5.05 -2.90
C ALA A 151 -0.19 5.05 -3.11
N ALA A 152 -0.82 6.22 -3.26
CA ALA A 152 -2.25 6.35 -3.58
C ALA A 152 -2.54 6.30 -5.08
N PHE A 153 -1.53 6.58 -5.91
CA PHE A 153 -1.62 6.66 -7.36
C PHE A 153 -1.64 5.28 -8.03
N SER A 154 -0.71 4.38 -7.66
CA SER A 154 -0.40 3.15 -8.39
C SER A 154 -1.62 2.32 -8.79
N LEU A 155 -2.29 1.64 -7.84
CA LEU A 155 -3.38 0.70 -8.14
C LEU A 155 -4.62 1.40 -8.67
N ASN A 156 -4.98 2.54 -8.08
CA ASN A 156 -6.18 3.27 -8.44
C ASN A 156 -6.10 3.85 -9.85
N PHE A 157 -5.00 4.53 -10.20
CA PHE A 157 -4.84 5.13 -11.53
C PHE A 157 -4.72 4.06 -12.61
N VAL A 158 -3.92 3.02 -12.39
CA VAL A 158 -3.76 1.93 -13.38
C VAL A 158 -5.09 1.21 -13.60
N ALA A 159 -5.86 0.93 -12.56
CA ALA A 159 -7.18 0.32 -12.70
C ALA A 159 -8.14 1.22 -13.50
N ALA A 160 -8.19 2.52 -13.18
CA ALA A 160 -8.99 3.50 -13.90
C ALA A 160 -8.62 3.57 -15.39
N TYR A 161 -7.33 3.71 -15.68
CA TYR A 161 -6.80 3.81 -17.05
C TYR A 161 -7.13 2.56 -17.87
N MET A 162 -6.86 1.37 -17.33
CA MET A 162 -7.14 0.11 -18.00
C MET A 162 -8.64 -0.05 -18.30
N MET A 163 -9.51 0.28 -17.35
CA MET A 163 -10.96 0.18 -17.56
C MET A 163 -11.46 1.14 -18.65
N LEU A 164 -10.99 2.39 -18.63
CA LEU A 164 -11.45 3.40 -19.57
C LEU A 164 -10.89 3.21 -20.98
N PHE A 165 -9.59 2.98 -21.11
CA PHE A 165 -8.90 3.09 -22.41
C PHE A 165 -8.62 1.72 -23.05
N GLU A 166 -8.27 0.71 -22.26
CA GLU A 166 -7.95 -0.62 -22.79
C GLU A 166 -9.18 -1.52 -22.90
N VAL A 167 -10.07 -1.51 -21.89
CA VAL A 167 -11.28 -2.34 -21.88
C VAL A 167 -12.44 -1.64 -22.60
N ALA A 168 -12.78 -0.41 -22.21
CA ALA A 168 -13.92 0.31 -22.76
C ALA A 168 -13.61 1.10 -24.03
N ASN A 169 -12.33 1.44 -24.29
CA ASN A 169 -11.89 2.27 -25.42
C ASN A 169 -12.68 3.60 -25.48
N LEU A 170 -12.68 4.32 -24.34
CA LEU A 170 -13.29 5.63 -24.19
C LEU A 170 -12.72 6.62 -25.21
N ARG A 171 -13.61 7.39 -25.84
CA ARG A 171 -13.28 8.40 -26.86
C ARG A 171 -14.00 9.71 -26.60
N GLU A 172 -13.50 10.76 -27.22
CA GLU A 172 -14.11 12.09 -27.19
C GLU A 172 -15.61 12.04 -27.56
N GLY A 173 -16.43 12.79 -26.84
CA GLY A 173 -17.88 12.87 -27.04
C GLY A 173 -18.70 11.73 -26.42
N MET A 174 -18.05 10.72 -25.82
CA MET A 174 -18.74 9.67 -25.06
C MET A 174 -19.08 10.14 -23.64
N SER A 175 -20.13 9.55 -23.05
CA SER A 175 -20.50 9.74 -21.64
C SER A 175 -20.20 8.49 -20.82
N VAL A 176 -19.72 8.66 -19.59
CA VAL A 176 -19.46 7.57 -18.64
C VAL A 176 -20.30 7.80 -17.37
N LEU A 177 -20.99 6.76 -16.91
CA LEU A 177 -21.60 6.75 -15.57
C LEU A 177 -20.62 6.09 -14.60
N VAL A 178 -20.24 6.81 -13.55
CA VAL A 178 -19.30 6.32 -12.54
C VAL A 178 -19.99 6.21 -11.19
N HIS A 179 -20.04 4.99 -10.65
CA HIS A 179 -20.54 4.73 -9.29
C HIS A 179 -19.44 5.01 -8.25
N SER A 180 -19.86 5.33 -7.02
CA SER A 180 -18.94 5.58 -5.89
C SER A 180 -17.87 6.65 -6.21
N ALA A 181 -18.29 7.79 -6.77
CA ALA A 181 -17.36 8.78 -7.33
C ALA A 181 -16.38 9.43 -6.35
N GLY A 182 -16.60 9.30 -5.03
CA GLY A 182 -15.63 9.70 -3.99
C GLY A 182 -14.57 8.65 -3.67
N GLY A 183 -14.56 7.49 -4.35
CA GLY A 183 -13.56 6.43 -4.14
C GLY A 183 -12.27 6.67 -4.92
N GLY A 184 -11.16 6.10 -4.43
CA GLY A 184 -9.80 6.34 -4.96
C GLY A 184 -9.63 6.09 -6.46
N VAL A 185 -10.24 5.01 -6.99
CA VAL A 185 -10.21 4.69 -8.43
C VAL A 185 -10.83 5.82 -9.27
N VAL A 186 -11.88 6.46 -8.75
CA VAL A 186 -12.64 7.47 -9.49
C VAL A 186 -12.00 8.84 -9.39
N SER A 187 -11.42 9.19 -8.24
CA SER A 187 -10.77 10.49 -8.02
C SER A 187 -9.55 10.73 -8.93
N LEU A 188 -9.06 9.68 -9.59
CA LEU A 188 -7.91 9.69 -10.47
C LEU A 188 -8.27 9.58 -11.96
N LEU A 189 -9.55 9.64 -12.32
CA LEU A 189 -9.96 9.70 -13.72
C LEU A 189 -9.46 11.03 -14.33
N PRO A 190 -8.89 11.00 -15.55
CA PRO A 190 -8.48 12.21 -16.26
C PRO A 190 -9.66 13.04 -16.77
#